data_AF-A0A453SYR2-F1
#
_entry.id   AF-A0A453SYR2-F1
#
_cell.length_a   1.000
_cell.length_b   1.000
_cell.length_c   1.000
_cell.angle_alpha   90.00
_cell.angle_beta   90.00
_cell.angle_gamma   90.00
#
_symmetry.space_group_name_H-M   'P 1'
#
loop_
_entity.id
_entity.type
_entity.pdbx_description
1 polymer ?
#
loop_
_entity_poly.entity_id
_entity_poly.type
_entity_poly.pdbx_seq_one_letter_code
_entity_poly.pdbx_strand_id
1 'polypeptide(L)'
;ASLLNKTYFSGGTVAASIADIDFVQKRKSIEQVLEDGTISFLSIASLQHGFKIIEMLTTSAIALHTSSLATYVRKKMLYMKHRNKKNVCIIYGQEASKVADLKTSPTITFNLKREDGTWFGYREVEKLASLSGIHLRVSV
;
A
#
# COMPACT_ATOMS: atom_id res chain seq x y z
N ALA A 1 -23.23 14.49 -3.43
CA ALA A 1 -23.98 13.33 -2.92
C ALA A 1 -23.66 11.99 -3.63
N SER A 2 -22.77 11.95 -4.63
CA SER A 2 -22.46 10.70 -5.37
C SER A 2 -21.63 9.66 -4.59
N LEU A 3 -20.84 10.08 -3.60
CA LEU A 3 -20.00 9.17 -2.79
C LEU A 3 -20.79 8.19 -1.91
N LEU A 4 -22.05 8.50 -1.59
CA LEU A 4 -22.89 7.65 -0.72
C LEU A 4 -23.65 6.57 -1.51
N ASN A 5 -23.58 6.59 -2.85
CA ASN A 5 -24.22 5.58 -3.69
C ASN A 5 -23.20 4.48 -4.04
N LYS A 6 -23.15 3.43 -3.22
CA LYS A 6 -22.31 2.24 -3.50
C LYS A 6 -22.76 1.53 -4.78
N THR A 7 -21.81 1.32 -5.69
CA THR A 7 -21.97 0.55 -6.94
C THR A 7 -21.71 -0.95 -6.78
N TYR A 8 -21.29 -1.39 -5.60
CA TYR A 8 -21.06 -2.80 -5.25
C TYR A 8 -21.79 -3.16 -3.96
N PHE A 9 -21.93 -4.47 -3.71
CA PHE A 9 -22.52 -5.02 -2.49
C PHE A 9 -21.70 -6.22 -2.00
N SER A 10 -21.82 -6.54 -0.72
CA SER A 10 -21.12 -7.63 -0.03
C SER A 10 -22.13 -8.41 0.80
N GLY A 11 -21.77 -9.58 1.32
CA GLY A 11 -22.72 -10.46 2.02
C GLY A 11 -23.47 -9.82 3.21
N GLY A 12 -22.89 -8.84 3.90
CA GLY A 12 -23.55 -8.13 4.99
C GLY A 12 -24.56 -7.05 4.54
N THR A 13 -24.48 -6.58 3.29
CA THR A 13 -25.28 -5.45 2.78
C THR A 13 -26.55 -5.84 2.02
N VAL A 14 -26.71 -7.13 1.71
CA VAL A 14 -27.87 -7.68 0.99
C VAL A 14 -28.74 -8.57 1.87
N ALA A 15 -30.05 -8.51 1.66
CA ALA A 15 -31.02 -9.43 2.22
C ALA A 15 -31.17 -10.66 1.32
N ALA A 16 -31.09 -10.45 0.01
CA ALA A 16 -31.10 -11.51 -0.99
C ALA A 16 -30.32 -11.06 -2.23
N SER A 17 -29.62 -12.00 -2.85
CA SER A 17 -29.10 -11.88 -4.20
C SER A 17 -29.30 -13.22 -4.89
N ILE A 18 -29.74 -13.21 -6.13
CA ILE A 18 -29.89 -14.44 -6.93
C ILE A 18 -28.82 -14.39 -8.02
N ALA A 19 -28.09 -15.48 -8.21
CA ALA A 19 -26.99 -15.51 -9.20
C ALA A 19 -27.52 -15.66 -10.64
N ASP A 20 -28.63 -16.38 -10.80
CA ASP A 20 -29.19 -16.74 -12.11
C ASP A 20 -30.05 -15.62 -12.73
N ILE A 21 -30.38 -14.58 -11.97
CA ILE A 21 -31.09 -13.39 -12.45
C ILE A 21 -30.45 -12.15 -11.84
N ASP A 22 -30.50 -11.01 -12.53
CA ASP A 22 -29.98 -9.72 -12.03
C ASP A 22 -30.89 -9.15 -10.93
N PHE A 23 -30.91 -9.81 -9.78
CA PHE A 23 -31.73 -9.47 -8.63
C PHE A 23 -30.87 -9.30 -7.39
N VAL A 24 -30.92 -8.09 -6.83
CA VAL A 24 -30.23 -7.73 -5.58
C VAL A 24 -31.19 -6.92 -4.72
N GLN A 25 -31.56 -7.50 -3.57
CA GLN A 25 -32.32 -6.80 -2.55
C GLN A 25 -31.36 -6.34 -1.45
N LYS A 26 -31.04 -5.04 -1.43
CA LYS A 26 -30.30 -4.42 -0.32
C LYS A 26 -31.16 -4.43 0.95
N ARG A 27 -30.50 -4.54 2.11
CA ARG A 27 -31.15 -4.36 3.41
C ARG A 27 -31.66 -2.92 3.55
N LYS A 28 -32.71 -2.71 4.36
CA LYS A 28 -33.42 -1.42 4.42
C LYS A 28 -32.78 -0.41 5.38
N SER A 29 -32.06 -0.87 6.40
CA SER A 29 -31.45 0.02 7.37
C SER A 29 -30.07 0.50 6.92
N ILE A 30 -29.74 1.74 7.27
CA ILE A 30 -28.53 2.44 6.79
C ILE A 30 -27.27 1.73 7.26
N GLU A 31 -27.24 1.30 8.52
CA GLU A 31 -26.13 0.56 9.10
C GLU A 31 -25.86 -0.73 8.32
N GLN A 32 -26.91 -1.48 7.99
CA GLN A 32 -26.77 -2.73 7.24
C GLN A 32 -26.28 -2.51 5.80
N VAL A 33 -26.63 -1.41 5.14
CA VAL A 33 -26.12 -1.08 3.79
C VAL A 33 -24.62 -0.73 3.79
N LEU A 34 -24.07 -0.40 4.96
CA LEU A 34 -22.66 -0.05 5.12
C LEU A 34 -21.80 -1.20 5.66
N GLU A 35 -22.41 -2.29 6.15
CA GLU A 35 -21.76 -3.47 6.70
C GLU A 35 -21.29 -4.45 5.61
N ASP A 36 -20.16 -4.14 4.96
CA ASP A 36 -19.54 -5.07 4.02
C ASP A 36 -18.90 -6.27 4.72
N GLY A 37 -19.73 -7.27 5.03
CA GLY A 37 -19.29 -8.51 5.68
C GLY A 37 -19.26 -8.40 7.21
N THR A 38 -18.61 -9.38 7.86
CA THR A 38 -18.51 -9.42 9.33
C THR A 38 -17.51 -8.37 9.82
N ILE A 39 -17.98 -7.38 10.59
CA ILE A 39 -17.12 -6.37 11.19
C ILE A 39 -16.17 -7.04 12.20
N SER A 40 -14.88 -6.76 12.10
CA SER A 40 -13.91 -7.10 13.14
C SER A 40 -14.17 -6.23 14.38
N PHE A 41 -14.92 -6.74 15.35
CA PHE A 41 -15.21 -6.00 16.59
C PHE A 41 -13.93 -5.64 17.36
N LEU A 42 -12.89 -6.48 17.27
CA LEU A 42 -11.56 -6.21 17.84
C LEU A 42 -10.91 -4.98 17.21
N SER A 43 -11.19 -4.70 15.93
CA SER A 43 -10.67 -3.50 15.27
C SER A 43 -11.22 -2.22 15.92
N ILE A 44 -12.46 -2.23 16.41
CA ILE A 44 -13.06 -1.09 17.12
C ILE A 44 -12.29 -0.80 18.42
N ALA A 45 -12.03 -1.84 19.23
CA ALA A 45 -11.25 -1.69 20.45
C ALA A 45 -9.81 -1.20 20.17
N SER A 46 -9.22 -1.63 19.06
CA SER A 46 -7.87 -1.21 18.64
C SER A 46 -7.78 0.27 18.25
N LEU A 47 -8.88 0.90 17.80
CA LEU A 47 -8.88 2.31 17.39
C LEU A 47 -8.44 3.24 18.52
N GLN A 48 -8.89 3.00 19.75
CA GLN A 48 -8.49 3.81 20.90
C GLN A 48 -6.96 3.79 21.08
N HIS A 49 -6.34 2.64 20.86
CA HIS A 49 -4.90 2.47 21.00
C HIS A 49 -4.16 3.12 19.82
N GLY A 50 -4.68 2.93 18.60
CA GLY A 50 -4.15 3.58 17.39
C GLY A 50 -4.18 5.11 17.49
N PHE A 51 -5.28 5.69 17.96
CA PHE A 51 -5.39 7.15 18.14
C PHE A 51 -4.45 7.67 19.21
N LYS A 52 -4.30 6.98 20.34
CA LYS A 52 -3.30 7.35 21.37
C LYS A 52 -1.88 7.38 20.80
N ILE A 53 -1.52 6.41 19.96
CA ILE A 53 -0.18 6.38 19.31
C ILE A 53 -0.04 7.54 18.33
N ILE A 54 -1.05 7.81 17.51
CA ILE A 54 -1.03 8.92 16.54
C ILE A 54 -0.94 10.26 17.26
N GLU A 55 -1.63 10.44 18.38
CA GLU A 55 -1.57 11.65 19.19
C GLU A 55 -0.19 11.83 19.84
N MET A 56 0.36 10.74 20.41
CA MET A 56 1.69 10.73 21.01
C MET A 56 2.80 11.05 19.98
N LEU A 57 2.76 10.44 18.80
CA LEU A 57 3.78 10.63 17.77
C LEU A 57 3.53 11.85 16.88
N THR A 58 2.29 12.32 16.77
CA THR A 58 1.79 13.30 15.80
C THR A 58 1.93 12.86 14.34
N THR A 59 0.94 13.21 13.52
CA THR A 59 0.96 12.89 12.08
C THR A 59 2.13 13.56 11.34
N SER A 60 2.55 14.74 11.78
CA SER A 60 3.68 15.48 11.22
C SER A 60 5.00 14.76 11.48
N ALA A 61 5.27 14.30 12.71
CA ALA A 61 6.53 13.61 12.99
C ALA A 61 6.59 12.25 12.29
N ILE A 62 5.48 11.51 12.20
CA ILE A 62 5.38 10.27 11.42
C ILE A 62 5.72 10.55 9.94
N ALA A 63 5.13 11.58 9.35
CA ALA A 63 5.37 11.94 7.94
C ALA A 63 6.82 12.36 7.69
N LEU A 64 7.42 13.16 8.58
CA LEU A 64 8.81 13.60 8.46
C LEU A 64 9.78 12.41 8.58
N HIS A 65 9.55 11.55 9.58
CA HIS A 65 10.42 10.40 9.82
C HIS A 65 10.37 9.40 8.66
N THR A 66 9.17 9.01 8.23
CA THR A 66 8.98 8.05 7.13
C THR A 66 9.50 8.61 5.80
N SER A 67 9.32 9.91 5.53
CA SER A 67 9.88 10.59 4.36
C SER A 67 11.41 10.63 4.37
N SER A 68 12.02 10.88 5.54
CA SER A 68 13.48 10.84 5.71
C SER A 68 14.04 9.45 5.41
N LEU A 69 13.41 8.40 5.93
CA LEU A 69 13.80 7.01 5.68
C LEU A 69 13.66 6.65 4.20
N ALA A 70 12.54 6.98 3.56
CA ALA A 70 12.35 6.74 2.13
C ALA A 70 13.39 7.48 1.28
N THR A 71 13.72 8.73 1.64
CA THR A 71 14.76 9.52 0.96
C THR A 71 16.13 8.87 1.11
N TYR A 72 16.47 8.41 2.31
CA TYR A 72 17.74 7.72 2.58
C TYR A 72 17.87 6.44 1.73
N VAL A 73 16.84 5.57 1.77
CA VAL A 73 16.83 4.31 1.02
C VAL A 73 16.90 4.58 -0.48
N ARG A 74 16.10 5.53 -1.00
CA ARG A 74 16.12 5.92 -2.42
C ARG A 74 17.51 6.35 -2.85
N LYS A 75 18.18 7.22 -2.08
CA LYS A 75 19.57 7.64 -2.36
C LYS A 75 20.50 6.42 -2.40
N LYS A 76 20.45 5.54 -1.39
CA LYS A 76 21.29 4.34 -1.35
C LYS A 76 21.08 3.44 -2.57
N MET A 77 19.83 3.19 -2.96
CA MET A 77 19.50 2.39 -4.14
C MET A 77 19.99 3.01 -5.45
N LEU A 78 19.93 4.34 -5.59
CA LEU A 78 20.47 5.06 -6.76
C LEU A 78 22.00 4.95 -6.89
N TYR A 79 22.70 4.83 -5.77
CA TYR A 79 24.16 4.64 -5.76
C TYR A 79 24.60 3.17 -5.94
N MET A 80 23.67 2.20 -5.90
CA MET A 80 24.00 0.79 -6.11
C MET A 80 24.34 0.53 -7.58
N LYS A 81 25.58 0.10 -7.82
CA LYS A 81 26.10 -0.22 -9.15
C LYS A 81 26.72 -1.61 -9.18
N HIS A 82 26.53 -2.27 -10.31
CA HIS A 82 27.23 -3.51 -10.67
C HIS A 82 28.71 -3.25 -10.93
N ARG A 83 29.52 -4.31 -11.06
CA ARG A 83 30.95 -4.19 -11.34
C ARG A 83 31.23 -3.44 -12.64
N ASN A 84 30.33 -3.55 -13.61
CA ASN A 84 30.38 -2.85 -14.89
C ASN A 84 29.87 -1.39 -14.85
N LYS A 85 29.69 -0.82 -13.66
CA LYS A 85 29.21 0.56 -13.40
C LYS A 85 27.76 0.84 -13.80
N LYS A 86 27.01 -0.15 -14.31
CA LYS A 86 25.56 -0.01 -14.57
C LYS A 86 24.79 -0.04 -13.25
N ASN A 87 23.68 0.70 -13.18
CA ASN A 87 22.84 0.75 -11.99
C ASN A 87 22.12 -0.59 -11.76
N VAL A 88 22.04 -1.01 -10.49
CA VAL A 88 21.32 -2.23 -10.08
C VAL A 88 19.81 -1.97 -10.04
N CYS A 89 19.42 -0.83 -9.49
CA CYS A 89 18.02 -0.47 -9.25
C CYS A 89 17.50 0.49 -10.32
N ILE A 90 16.28 0.23 -10.80
CA ILE A 90 15.47 1.17 -11.59
C ILE A 90 14.29 1.58 -10.72
N ILE A 91 14.27 2.83 -10.28
CA ILE A 91 13.23 3.37 -9.40
C ILE A 91 12.16 4.06 -10.26
N TYR A 92 10.89 3.80 -9.95
CA TYR A 92 9.73 4.37 -10.62
C TYR A 92 9.02 5.39 -9.73
N GLY A 93 8.26 6.29 -10.36
CA GLY A 93 7.52 7.36 -9.69
C GLY A 93 8.25 8.71 -9.76
N GLN A 94 7.64 9.73 -9.15
CA GLN A 94 8.09 11.11 -9.30
C GLN A 94 9.53 11.27 -8.78
N GLU A 95 10.40 11.79 -9.64
CA GLU A 95 11.70 12.34 -9.29
C GLU A 95 11.51 13.34 -8.15
N ALA A 96 12.30 13.24 -7.09
CA ALA A 96 12.28 14.18 -5.96
C ALA A 96 12.71 15.62 -6.35
N SER A 97 12.71 15.96 -7.64
CA SER A 97 13.44 17.10 -8.19
C SER A 97 12.58 18.28 -8.63
N LYS A 98 11.23 18.19 -8.72
CA LYS A 98 10.40 19.37 -9.02
C LYS A 98 9.05 19.28 -8.31
N VAL A 99 8.75 20.31 -7.52
CA VAL A 99 7.56 20.53 -6.67
C VAL A 99 7.77 20.03 -5.23
N ALA A 100 8.20 20.97 -4.38
CA ALA A 100 8.32 20.82 -2.92
C ALA A 100 6.97 20.58 -2.21
N ASP A 101 5.85 20.57 -2.94
CA ASP A 101 4.50 20.59 -2.38
C ASP A 101 3.71 19.28 -2.50
N LEU A 102 4.28 18.24 -3.12
CA LEU A 102 3.65 16.93 -3.15
C LEU A 102 4.33 16.01 -2.13
N LYS A 103 3.63 15.83 -0.99
CA LYS A 103 3.85 14.80 0.03
C LYS A 103 4.10 13.45 -0.66
N THR A 104 5.35 13.14 -0.97
CA THR A 104 5.70 11.87 -1.59
C THR A 104 5.43 10.79 -0.54
N SER A 105 4.58 9.83 -0.91
CA SER A 105 4.33 8.67 -0.05
C SER A 105 5.66 8.00 0.30
N PRO A 106 5.87 7.52 1.53
CA PRO A 106 7.09 6.82 1.94
C PRO A 106 7.15 5.39 1.33
N THR A 107 6.82 5.26 0.05
CA THR A 107 6.82 4.01 -0.72
C THR A 107 7.74 4.18 -1.92
N ILE A 108 8.65 3.23 -2.12
CA ILE A 108 9.59 3.22 -3.25
C ILE A 108 9.18 2.07 -4.17
N THR A 109 8.80 2.39 -5.40
CA THR A 109 8.52 1.39 -6.44
C THR A 109 9.78 1.20 -7.27
N PHE A 110 10.23 -0.02 -7.47
CA PHE A 110 11.47 -0.29 -8.20
C PHE A 110 11.49 -1.67 -8.85
N ASN A 111 12.37 -1.83 -9.83
CA ASN A 111 12.79 -3.12 -10.39
C ASN A 111 14.32 -3.24 -10.32
N LEU A 112 14.83 -4.47 -10.36
CA LEU A 112 16.27 -4.75 -10.32
C LEU A 112 16.76 -5.33 -11.66
N LYS A 113 17.89 -4.83 -12.15
CA LYS A 113 18.58 -5.36 -13.33
C LYS A 113 19.81 -6.17 -12.93
N ARG A 114 20.14 -7.19 -13.71
CA ARG A 114 21.40 -7.93 -13.67
C ARG A 114 22.52 -7.17 -14.38
N GLU A 115 23.77 -7.63 -14.23
CA GLU A 115 24.93 -7.02 -14.87
C GLU A 115 24.82 -7.02 -16.41
N ASP A 116 24.24 -8.09 -16.99
CA ASP A 116 24.01 -8.24 -18.43
C ASP A 116 22.89 -7.32 -18.96
N GLY A 117 22.12 -6.68 -18.09
CA GLY A 117 21.00 -5.79 -18.42
C GLY A 117 19.63 -6.46 -18.43
N THR A 118 19.55 -7.78 -18.20
CA THR A 118 18.29 -8.51 -18.01
C THR A 118 17.68 -8.18 -16.64
N TRP A 119 16.42 -8.56 -16.42
CA TRP A 119 15.72 -8.29 -15.17
C TRP A 119 15.84 -9.46 -14.19
N PHE A 120 15.93 -9.14 -12.90
CA PHE A 120 15.67 -10.14 -11.86
C PHE A 120 14.17 -10.42 -11.78
N GLY A 121 13.78 -11.69 -11.65
CA GLY A 121 12.39 -12.06 -11.45
C GLY A 121 11.93 -11.69 -10.03
N TYR A 122 10.69 -11.19 -9.88
CA TYR A 122 10.20 -10.73 -8.58
C TYR A 122 10.30 -11.80 -7.48
N ARG A 123 10.03 -13.08 -7.80
CA ARG A 123 10.13 -14.22 -6.86
C ARG A 123 11.54 -14.44 -6.34
N GLU A 124 12.55 -14.26 -7.19
CA GLU A 124 13.96 -14.40 -6.80
C GLU A 124 14.34 -13.30 -5.81
N VAL A 125 13.97 -12.06 -6.12
CA VAL A 125 14.23 -10.90 -5.26
C VAL A 125 13.50 -11.03 -3.92
N GLU A 126 12.22 -11.40 -3.94
CA GLU A 126 11.40 -11.58 -2.74
C GLU A 126 11.97 -12.68 -1.84
N LYS A 127 12.40 -13.82 -2.41
CA LYS A 127 12.98 -14.92 -1.65
C LYS A 127 14.31 -14.53 -1.00
N LEU A 128 15.19 -13.85 -1.74
CA LEU A 128 16.48 -13.37 -1.21
C LEU A 128 16.29 -12.31 -0.13
N ALA A 129 15.34 -11.39 -0.32
CA ALA A 129 14.98 -10.39 0.68
C ALA A 129 14.46 -11.05 1.97
N SER A 130 13.58 -12.07 1.83
CA SER A 130 13.01 -12.81 2.96
C SER A 130 14.07 -13.56 3.77
N LEU A 131 15.09 -14.14 3.10
CA LEU A 131 16.24 -14.75 3.79
C LEU A 131 17.06 -13.73 4.60
N SER A 132 16.96 -12.45 4.25
CA SER A 132 17.57 -11.33 4.98
C SER A 132 16.61 -10.65 5.97
N GLY A 133 15.43 -11.23 6.22
CA GLY A 133 14.41 -10.67 7.12
C GLY A 133 13.68 -9.45 6.56
N ILE A 134 13.71 -9.25 5.23
CA ILE A 134 13.05 -8.13 4.56
C ILE A 134 11.85 -8.66 3.76
N HIS A 135 10.66 -8.17 4.09
CA HIS A 135 9.44 -8.50 3.37
C HIS A 135 9.13 -7.41 2.33
N LEU A 136 9.05 -7.81 1.07
CA LEU A 136 8.72 -6.92 -0.05
C LEU A 136 7.28 -7.15 -0.48
N ARG A 137 6.56 -6.05 -0.77
CA ARG A 137 5.27 -6.13 -1.45
C ARG A 137 5.52 -6.30 -2.95
N VAL A 138 5.03 -7.40 -3.51
CA VAL A 138 5.07 -7.67 -4.96
C VAL A 138 3.72 -7.38 -5.59
N SER A 139 3.73 -6.78 -6.77
CA SER A 139 2.56 -6.62 -7.63
C SER A 139 2.81 -7.43 -8.89
N VAL A 140 1.80 -8.21 -9.31
CA VAL A 140 1.85 -9.07 -10.51
C VAL A 140 1.09 -8.38 -11.63
#